data_AF-A0A937YSQ8-F1
#
_entry.id   AF-A0A937YSQ8-F1
#
_cell.length_a   1.000
_cell.length_b   1.000
_cell.length_c   1.000
_cell.angle_alpha   90.00
_cell.angle_beta   90.00
_cell.angle_gamma   90.00
#
_symmetry.space_group_name_H-M   'P 1'
#
loop_
_entity.id
_entity.type
_entity.pdbx_description
1 polymer ?
#
loop_
_entity_poly.entity_id
_entity_poly.type
_entity_poly.pdbx_seq_one_letter_code
_entity_poly.pdbx_strand_id
1 'polypeptide(L)'
;MQAGEIARRLRQAGVGADGDAGTHRRSAHPHRAGAAVGAEGGLHDGYRGQQGGAQGNRHDQGGGAEHDLAGGGLGNAGAWRRRRQPGIPAGLLVGAFAHAALRRRAGRGAPQPVGPHGIAALELSVGATQHFADSYAGARTAFLAAAEAAGAAVESLPHPLKGPDNEALATDVARLGPAQARKVFLAMSGTHGGEGYCGSGCQTGLLREGLATRLPRDTAVVLVHAINPHGFAHLRRVTEDNVDLNRNFVDHAKPHPANPGYAELHPHLIPTDWDEAGRAAADRGLAAFVARHGGAAYQQAVSGGQYTHADGLFFGGRAPTWSNRTLRALVARHCAGAAAVAFIDFHTGLGPRGYGEPISITDPDCPADKLTRAWFGPEVTNPMAGTSTSARVVGTVAEAFADGLAPGTAFAGLALEYGTLPLGQVLEALRGDHYLACHGTPGSAQWRELKARMRAAFYGEEAAWKTSVFTRAADFALRALDGLAQA
;
A
#
# COMPACT_ATOMS: atom_id res chain seq x y z
N MET A 1 -17.02 -20.72 49.08
CA MET A 1 -16.60 -21.07 50.46
C MET A 1 -15.38 -21.97 50.39
N GLN A 2 -14.21 -21.49 50.80
CA GLN A 2 -13.25 -22.15 51.71
C GLN A 2 -11.93 -21.36 51.68
N ALA A 3 -11.27 -21.27 52.83
CA ALA A 3 -10.02 -20.55 53.03
C ALA A 3 -8.82 -21.51 52.98
N GLY A 4 -7.62 -20.98 52.75
CA GLY A 4 -6.38 -21.78 52.65
C GLY A 4 -5.13 -20.90 52.58
N GLU A 5 -4.82 -20.22 53.67
CA GLU A 5 -3.61 -19.39 53.85
C GLU A 5 -2.45 -20.24 54.42
N ILE A 6 -1.28 -20.27 53.76
CA ILE A 6 0.03 -20.49 54.39
C ILE A 6 1.09 -19.66 53.65
N ALA A 7 2.04 -19.07 54.39
CA ALA A 7 3.04 -18.16 53.86
C ALA A 7 4.50 -18.50 54.28
N ARG A 8 5.45 -18.03 53.45
CA ARG A 8 6.74 -17.39 53.84
C ARG A 8 7.94 -18.27 54.25
N ARG A 9 9.12 -17.96 53.64
CA ARG A 9 10.49 -17.73 54.20
C ARG A 9 11.61 -18.36 53.33
N LEU A 10 12.42 -17.57 52.61
CA LEU A 10 13.68 -16.87 53.01
C LEU A 10 14.99 -17.71 52.90
N ARG A 11 15.94 -17.27 52.05
CA ARG A 11 17.27 -16.76 52.46
C ARG A 11 18.12 -16.17 51.32
N GLN A 12 19.02 -15.25 51.69
CA GLN A 12 20.12 -14.68 50.90
C GLN A 12 21.47 -15.24 51.39
N ALA A 13 22.57 -15.03 50.63
CA ALA A 13 23.81 -14.32 51.03
C ALA A 13 25.15 -14.95 50.53
N GLY A 14 26.19 -14.11 50.40
CA GLY A 14 27.59 -14.45 50.05
C GLY A 14 27.93 -14.07 48.60
N VAL A 15 28.64 -12.98 48.23
CA VAL A 15 29.86 -12.29 48.74
C VAL A 15 31.17 -13.01 48.39
N GLY A 16 32.01 -12.34 47.61
CA GLY A 16 33.42 -12.66 47.33
C GLY A 16 34.05 -11.48 46.56
N ALA A 17 35.20 -11.00 47.05
CA ALA A 17 35.98 -9.89 46.46
C ALA A 17 37.44 -10.34 46.24
N ASP A 18 38.34 -9.39 45.97
CA ASP A 18 39.77 -9.53 45.60
C ASP A 18 40.03 -9.87 44.11
N GLY A 19 41.04 -9.33 43.42
CA GLY A 19 42.01 -8.27 43.79
C GLY A 19 43.16 -8.18 42.77
N ASP A 20 43.70 -6.96 42.56
CA ASP A 20 44.99 -6.61 41.91
C ASP A 20 45.33 -7.09 40.46
N ALA A 21 46.41 -6.64 39.80
CA ALA A 21 46.98 -5.30 39.60
C ALA A 21 48.20 -5.36 38.63
N GLY A 22 48.28 -4.45 37.64
CA GLY A 22 49.50 -4.20 36.84
C GLY A 22 49.95 -5.33 35.87
N THR A 23 50.91 -5.14 34.94
CA THR A 23 51.75 -3.98 34.60
C THR A 23 52.20 -4.00 33.11
N HIS A 24 52.56 -2.82 32.58
CA HIS A 24 53.59 -2.46 31.56
C HIS A 24 54.08 -3.49 30.49
N ARG A 25 54.38 -3.13 29.23
CA ARG A 25 55.11 -1.95 28.66
C ARG A 25 54.58 -1.59 27.24
N ARG A 26 54.58 -0.32 26.78
CA ARG A 26 55.67 0.43 26.07
C ARG A 26 56.39 -0.42 24.98
N SER A 27 56.68 0.00 23.74
CA SER A 27 56.89 1.34 23.13
C SER A 27 56.65 1.22 21.59
N ALA A 28 56.76 2.22 20.70
CA ALA A 28 57.14 3.64 20.78
C ALA A 28 56.52 4.50 19.63
N HIS A 29 56.73 5.81 19.70
CA HIS A 29 56.65 6.82 18.62
C HIS A 29 58.01 6.90 17.85
N PRO A 30 58.18 7.54 16.66
CA PRO A 30 57.99 9.00 16.52
C PRO A 30 57.58 9.60 15.15
N HIS A 31 57.05 10.83 15.27
CA HIS A 31 57.13 12.00 14.38
C HIS A 31 57.49 11.88 12.89
N ARG A 32 56.68 12.55 12.06
CA ARG A 32 57.20 13.70 11.29
C ARG A 32 56.12 14.77 11.05
N ALA A 33 56.50 16.03 11.22
CA ALA A 33 55.77 17.20 10.75
C ALA A 33 56.55 17.81 9.57
N GLY A 34 55.84 18.49 8.66
CA GLY A 34 56.42 19.22 7.53
C GLY A 34 55.33 19.98 6.78
N ALA A 35 55.56 21.25 6.46
CA ALA A 35 54.55 22.16 5.91
C ALA A 35 54.92 22.69 4.52
N ALA A 36 53.89 22.96 3.72
CA ALA A 36 53.73 23.96 2.64
C ALA A 36 54.87 24.32 1.65
N VAL A 37 54.51 24.49 0.36
CA VAL A 37 54.50 25.77 -0.40
C VAL A 37 54.36 25.49 -1.93
N GLY A 38 53.69 26.41 -2.67
CA GLY A 38 53.60 26.45 -4.14
C GLY A 38 52.17 26.24 -4.67
N ALA A 39 51.35 27.21 -5.11
CA ALA A 39 51.48 28.55 -5.73
C ALA A 39 51.25 28.55 -7.26
N GLU A 40 50.48 29.56 -7.72
CA GLU A 40 50.15 29.90 -9.12
C GLU A 40 49.25 28.88 -9.87
N GLY A 41 48.37 29.26 -10.81
CA GLY A 41 48.00 30.57 -11.34
C GLY A 41 47.47 30.42 -12.79
N GLY A 42 46.38 31.08 -13.18
CA GLY A 42 45.92 31.04 -14.58
C GLY A 42 44.40 31.22 -14.79
N LEU A 43 43.99 32.44 -15.11
CA LEU A 43 42.77 32.71 -15.86
C LEU A 43 43.01 32.40 -17.35
N HIS A 44 41.98 32.03 -18.10
CA HIS A 44 42.03 32.14 -19.56
C HIS A 44 40.66 32.39 -20.20
N ASP A 45 40.52 33.59 -20.76
CA ASP A 45 39.46 33.96 -21.70
C ASP A 45 39.86 33.55 -23.13
N GLY A 46 38.89 33.42 -24.05
CA GLY A 46 39.19 33.18 -25.48
C GLY A 46 37.97 33.00 -26.38
N TYR A 47 37.78 33.91 -27.34
CA TYR A 47 36.66 33.95 -28.30
C TYR A 47 37.16 33.74 -29.75
N ARG A 48 36.26 33.22 -30.63
CA ARG A 48 36.16 33.45 -32.10
C ARG A 48 37.05 32.70 -33.13
N GLY A 49 36.40 32.30 -34.25
CA GLY A 49 36.95 31.95 -35.59
C GLY A 49 36.33 30.68 -36.18
N GLN A 50 35.29 30.72 -37.04
CA GLN A 50 35.31 30.76 -38.53
C GLN A 50 36.00 29.55 -39.22
N GLN A 51 35.55 28.96 -40.35
CA GLN A 51 34.65 29.41 -41.44
C GLN A 51 34.14 28.22 -42.34
N GLY A 52 33.08 28.43 -43.14
CA GLY A 52 32.70 27.63 -44.34
C GLY A 52 31.71 26.44 -44.14
N GLY A 53 30.73 26.14 -45.01
CA GLY A 53 30.16 26.87 -46.16
C GLY A 53 29.93 26.03 -47.44
N ALA A 54 28.70 25.58 -47.71
CA ALA A 54 28.22 25.14 -49.05
C ALA A 54 26.67 25.07 -49.14
N GLN A 55 26.12 25.24 -50.36
CA GLN A 55 24.69 25.44 -50.65
C GLN A 55 23.89 24.14 -50.91
N GLY A 56 22.55 24.25 -50.87
CA GLY A 56 21.63 23.18 -51.31
C GLY A 56 20.15 23.60 -51.35
N ASN A 57 19.79 24.50 -52.28
CA ASN A 57 18.42 25.00 -52.46
C ASN A 57 17.51 23.96 -53.15
N ARG A 58 16.22 23.88 -52.77
CA ARG A 58 15.08 23.85 -53.72
C ARG A 58 13.71 24.03 -53.05
N HIS A 59 12.84 24.73 -53.78
CA HIS A 59 11.41 24.93 -53.55
C HIS A 59 10.64 23.63 -53.95
N ASP A 60 9.31 23.46 -53.84
CA ASP A 60 8.24 24.44 -54.02
C ASP A 60 6.87 24.01 -53.44
N GLN A 61 5.87 24.90 -53.49
CA GLN A 61 4.47 24.64 -53.09
C GLN A 61 3.49 24.57 -54.28
N GLY A 62 2.36 23.92 -54.06
CA GLY A 62 1.08 24.06 -54.79
C GLY A 62 -0.05 23.43 -53.94
N GLY A 63 -1.30 23.92 -53.87
CA GLY A 63 -2.03 24.82 -54.76
C GLY A 63 -2.61 24.05 -55.94
N GLY A 64 -3.92 23.99 -56.22
CA GLY A 64 -5.10 24.58 -55.58
C GLY A 64 -6.39 23.82 -55.99
N ALA A 65 -7.56 24.39 -55.72
CA ALA A 65 -8.89 23.74 -55.81
C ALA A 65 -9.39 23.37 -57.22
N GLU A 66 -10.33 22.42 -57.28
CA GLU A 66 -11.40 22.37 -58.30
C GLU A 66 -12.68 21.68 -57.74
N HIS A 67 -13.85 22.11 -58.22
CA HIS A 67 -15.17 21.58 -57.90
C HIS A 67 -15.74 20.89 -59.16
N ASP A 68 -16.50 19.79 -59.04
CA ASP A 68 -17.80 19.68 -59.73
C ASP A 68 -18.68 18.49 -59.29
N LEU A 69 -19.96 18.51 -59.70
CA LEU A 69 -21.06 17.66 -59.21
C LEU A 69 -21.70 16.77 -60.29
N ALA A 70 -21.89 15.47 -60.00
CA ALA A 70 -22.95 14.57 -60.49
C ALA A 70 -22.88 13.23 -59.72
N GLY A 71 -23.92 12.42 -59.50
CA GLY A 71 -25.35 12.56 -59.80
C GLY A 71 -26.05 11.18 -59.85
N GLY A 72 -26.94 10.87 -58.89
CA GLY A 72 -27.75 9.63 -58.84
C GLY A 72 -27.14 8.46 -58.03
N GLY A 73 -27.92 7.56 -57.39
CA GLY A 73 -29.37 7.57 -57.17
C GLY A 73 -29.90 6.27 -56.50
N LEU A 74 -30.95 6.41 -55.68
CA LEU A 74 -31.85 5.37 -55.12
C LEU A 74 -31.30 4.37 -54.06
N GLY A 75 -31.95 4.35 -52.88
CA GLY A 75 -31.60 3.45 -51.77
C GLY A 75 -32.35 3.66 -50.44
N ASN A 76 -33.68 3.86 -50.46
CA ASN A 76 -34.55 3.74 -49.27
C ASN A 76 -34.79 2.24 -48.94
N ALA A 77 -35.08 1.80 -47.72
CA ALA A 77 -35.00 2.40 -46.39
C ALA A 77 -35.00 1.25 -45.33
N GLY A 78 -34.31 1.43 -44.19
CA GLY A 78 -34.25 0.41 -43.13
C GLY A 78 -34.04 1.03 -41.76
N ALA A 79 -35.13 1.29 -41.03
CA ALA A 79 -35.09 2.08 -39.81
C ALA A 79 -34.65 1.28 -38.58
N TRP A 80 -33.50 1.64 -37.99
CA TRP A 80 -33.17 1.33 -36.60
C TRP A 80 -32.90 2.63 -35.82
N ARG A 81 -33.91 3.09 -35.08
CA ARG A 81 -33.81 4.27 -34.20
C ARG A 81 -32.88 3.98 -33.01
N ARG A 82 -31.58 4.23 -33.14
CA ARG A 82 -30.75 4.50 -31.95
C ARG A 82 -31.08 5.90 -31.43
N ARG A 83 -31.80 5.99 -30.31
CA ARG A 83 -31.83 7.24 -29.53
C ARG A 83 -30.38 7.57 -29.15
N ARG A 84 -29.87 8.71 -29.62
CA ARG A 84 -28.68 9.30 -29.01
C ARG A 84 -29.06 9.71 -27.59
N GLN A 85 -28.43 9.13 -26.58
CA GLN A 85 -28.41 9.77 -25.27
C GLN A 85 -27.67 11.10 -25.41
N PRO A 86 -28.12 12.19 -24.77
CA PRO A 86 -27.30 13.39 -24.63
C PRO A 86 -25.98 12.99 -23.96
N GLY A 87 -24.86 13.44 -24.52
CA GLY A 87 -23.55 13.20 -23.90
C GLY A 87 -23.51 13.85 -22.53
N ILE A 88 -23.04 13.10 -21.52
CA ILE A 88 -22.73 13.65 -20.19
C ILE A 88 -21.72 14.80 -20.40
N PRO A 89 -21.99 16.03 -19.93
CA PRO A 89 -21.02 17.11 -20.02
C PRO A 89 -19.70 16.69 -19.35
N ALA A 90 -18.57 16.98 -19.98
CA ALA A 90 -17.28 16.74 -19.36
C ALA A 90 -17.17 17.54 -18.06
N GLY A 91 -17.23 16.85 -16.91
CA GLY A 91 -17.16 17.48 -15.60
C GLY A 91 -15.88 18.31 -15.47
N LEU A 92 -15.98 19.49 -14.86
CA LEU A 92 -14.93 20.51 -14.80
C LEU A 92 -13.63 20.10 -14.05
N LEU A 93 -13.51 18.84 -13.63
CA LEU A 93 -12.40 18.30 -12.86
C LEU A 93 -11.39 17.47 -13.68
N VAL A 94 -11.63 17.20 -14.96
CA VAL A 94 -10.66 16.46 -15.81
C VAL A 94 -9.36 17.26 -16.05
N GLY A 95 -9.42 18.60 -16.00
CA GLY A 95 -8.26 19.47 -16.27
C GLY A 95 -7.34 19.75 -15.07
N ALA A 96 -7.82 19.62 -13.83
CA ALA A 96 -7.08 20.08 -12.64
C ALA A 96 -6.10 19.05 -12.07
N PHE A 97 -6.27 17.75 -12.38
CA PHE A 97 -5.36 16.68 -11.97
C PHE A 97 -4.18 16.47 -12.93
N ALA A 98 -3.68 17.54 -13.54
CA ALA A 98 -2.41 17.55 -14.26
C ALA A 98 -1.24 17.49 -13.25
N HIS A 99 -1.04 16.32 -12.64
CA HIS A 99 -0.11 16.07 -11.54
C HIS A 99 1.27 16.72 -11.75
N ALA A 100 1.66 17.60 -10.82
CA ALA A 100 3.05 18.06 -10.73
C ALA A 100 4.02 16.89 -10.49
N ALA A 101 3.57 15.82 -9.81
CA ALA A 101 4.31 14.57 -9.64
C ALA A 101 4.60 13.85 -10.98
N LEU A 102 3.70 13.91 -11.97
CA LEU A 102 3.93 13.31 -13.30
C LEU A 102 4.85 14.16 -14.20
N ARG A 103 5.14 15.42 -13.84
CA ARG A 103 6.11 16.25 -14.59
C ARG A 103 7.56 15.89 -14.27
N ARG A 104 7.82 15.23 -13.14
CA ARG A 104 9.04 14.42 -13.03
C ARG A 104 8.76 13.13 -13.80
N ARG A 105 9.47 12.92 -14.90
CA ARG A 105 9.67 11.55 -15.39
C ARG A 105 10.27 10.78 -14.22
N ALA A 106 9.50 9.90 -13.58
CA ALA A 106 10.08 8.67 -13.06
C ALA A 106 10.94 8.12 -14.21
N GLY A 107 12.23 7.95 -13.97
CA GLY A 107 13.17 7.61 -15.03
C GLY A 107 12.65 6.35 -15.71
N ARG A 108 12.21 6.46 -16.97
CA ARG A 108 11.96 5.30 -17.82
C ARG A 108 13.31 4.69 -18.16
N GLY A 109 13.92 4.04 -17.17
CA GLY A 109 14.70 2.85 -17.46
C GLY A 109 13.82 1.92 -18.26
N ALA A 110 14.44 1.15 -19.15
CA ALA A 110 13.76 -0.02 -19.71
C ALA A 110 13.22 -0.88 -18.56
N PRO A 111 12.17 -1.70 -18.78
CA PRO A 111 11.88 -2.78 -17.86
C PRO A 111 13.19 -3.50 -17.53
N GLN A 112 13.56 -3.54 -16.25
CA GLN A 112 14.74 -4.30 -15.83
C GLN A 112 14.56 -5.71 -16.39
N PRO A 113 15.59 -6.31 -17.01
CA PRO A 113 15.46 -7.66 -17.54
C PRO A 113 14.97 -8.57 -16.42
N VAL A 114 13.96 -9.38 -16.72
CA VAL A 114 13.24 -10.18 -15.72
C VAL A 114 14.26 -11.03 -14.96
N GLY A 115 14.54 -10.65 -13.71
CA GLY A 115 15.49 -11.36 -12.87
C GLY A 115 15.01 -12.79 -12.56
N PRO A 116 15.86 -13.65 -11.98
CA PRO A 116 15.50 -15.04 -11.71
C PRO A 116 14.21 -15.17 -10.88
N HIS A 117 13.97 -14.28 -9.92
CA HIS A 117 12.72 -14.22 -9.14
C HIS A 117 11.50 -13.89 -10.01
N GLY A 118 11.64 -13.00 -10.99
CA GLY A 118 10.57 -12.64 -11.93
C GLY A 118 10.25 -13.74 -12.94
N ILE A 119 11.23 -14.56 -13.33
CA ILE A 119 11.00 -15.73 -14.19
C ILE A 119 10.23 -16.78 -13.40
N ALA A 120 10.69 -17.11 -12.19
CA ALA A 120 9.97 -18.01 -11.29
C ALA A 120 8.53 -17.49 -11.01
N ALA A 121 8.37 -16.19 -10.76
CA ALA A 121 7.04 -15.60 -10.54
C ALA A 121 6.12 -15.65 -11.77
N LEU A 122 6.67 -15.60 -12.99
CA LEU A 122 5.89 -15.81 -14.22
C LEU A 122 5.40 -17.25 -14.33
N GLU A 123 6.25 -18.24 -14.03
CA GLU A 123 5.87 -19.67 -14.01
C GLU A 123 4.74 -19.94 -13.01
N LEU A 124 4.82 -19.39 -11.80
CA LEU A 124 3.77 -19.50 -10.77
C LEU A 124 2.46 -18.81 -11.20
N SER A 125 2.50 -17.84 -12.12
CA SER A 125 1.33 -17.03 -12.50
C SER A 125 0.39 -17.66 -13.54
N VAL A 126 0.71 -18.86 -14.02
CA VAL A 126 -0.16 -19.64 -14.91
C VAL A 126 -1.44 -20.03 -14.17
N GLY A 127 -2.59 -19.52 -14.63
CA GLY A 127 -3.89 -19.78 -13.98
C GLY A 127 -4.18 -18.90 -12.75
N ALA A 128 -3.40 -17.84 -12.51
CA ALA A 128 -3.49 -16.99 -11.31
C ALA A 128 -4.91 -16.54 -10.90
N THR A 129 -5.85 -16.42 -11.85
CA THR A 129 -7.26 -16.11 -11.60
C THR A 129 -7.92 -17.05 -10.58
N GLN A 130 -7.49 -18.31 -10.51
CA GLN A 130 -8.06 -19.33 -9.61
C GLN A 130 -7.79 -19.06 -8.11
N HIS A 131 -6.87 -18.15 -7.78
CA HIS A 131 -6.54 -17.79 -6.39
C HIS A 131 -7.46 -16.70 -5.83
N PHE A 132 -8.08 -15.90 -6.70
CA PHE A 132 -8.94 -14.79 -6.31
C PHE A 132 -10.40 -15.24 -6.20
N ALA A 133 -11.16 -14.61 -5.29
CA ALA A 133 -12.55 -14.95 -5.02
C ALA A 133 -13.44 -13.70 -5.05
N ASP A 134 -14.75 -13.89 -5.18
CA ASP A 134 -15.69 -12.78 -5.37
C ASP A 134 -16.40 -12.30 -4.09
N SER A 135 -16.27 -13.03 -2.99
CA SER A 135 -16.79 -12.65 -1.66
C SER A 135 -15.77 -12.92 -0.56
N TYR A 136 -15.94 -12.28 0.61
CA TYR A 136 -15.13 -12.57 1.81
C TYR A 136 -15.21 -14.05 2.20
N ALA A 137 -16.41 -14.63 2.25
CA ALA A 137 -16.60 -16.04 2.59
C ALA A 137 -15.89 -16.98 1.60
N GLY A 138 -15.93 -16.68 0.29
CA GLY A 138 -15.20 -17.43 -0.72
C GLY A 138 -13.68 -17.28 -0.59
N ALA A 139 -13.21 -16.05 -0.36
CA ALA A 139 -11.80 -15.72 -0.13
C ALA A 139 -11.22 -16.46 1.09
N ARG A 140 -11.96 -16.45 2.21
CA ARG A 140 -11.63 -17.16 3.45
C ARG A 140 -11.58 -18.67 3.23
N THR A 141 -12.59 -19.24 2.56
CA THR A 141 -12.63 -20.68 2.24
C THR A 141 -11.45 -21.09 1.36
N ALA A 142 -11.13 -20.29 0.34
CA ALA A 142 -10.02 -20.56 -0.57
C ALA A 142 -8.64 -20.48 0.12
N PHE A 143 -8.45 -19.51 1.03
CA PHE A 143 -7.24 -19.37 1.84
C PHE A 143 -7.07 -20.53 2.82
N LEU A 144 -8.10 -20.87 3.60
CA LEU A 144 -8.04 -21.96 4.58
C LEU A 144 -7.75 -23.31 3.92
N ALA A 145 -8.43 -23.63 2.80
CA ALA A 145 -8.17 -24.85 2.04
C ALA A 145 -6.75 -24.90 1.45
N ALA A 146 -6.21 -23.76 1.00
CA ALA A 146 -4.83 -23.68 0.53
C ALA A 146 -3.81 -23.81 1.68
N ALA A 147 -4.13 -23.29 2.86
CA ALA A 147 -3.29 -23.41 4.06
C ALA A 147 -3.22 -24.85 4.56
N GLU A 148 -4.36 -25.54 4.62
CA GLU A 148 -4.44 -26.97 4.94
C GLU A 148 -3.67 -27.83 3.93
N ALA A 149 -3.86 -27.60 2.63
CA ALA A 149 -3.15 -28.31 1.56
C ALA A 149 -1.62 -28.07 1.59
N ALA A 150 -1.18 -26.89 2.04
CA ALA A 150 0.24 -26.56 2.23
C ALA A 150 0.82 -27.10 3.56
N GLY A 151 0.01 -27.75 4.41
CA GLY A 151 0.44 -28.25 5.73
C GLY A 151 0.71 -27.15 6.75
N ALA A 152 0.08 -25.98 6.61
CA ALA A 152 0.23 -24.87 7.55
C ALA A 152 -0.47 -25.15 8.89
N ALA A 153 0.14 -24.70 9.99
CA ALA A 153 -0.58 -24.56 11.25
C ALA A 153 -1.54 -23.36 11.13
N VAL A 154 -2.84 -23.60 11.32
CA VAL A 154 -3.89 -22.58 11.17
C VAL A 154 -4.48 -22.21 12.53
N GLU A 155 -4.73 -20.93 12.72
CA GLU A 155 -5.43 -20.35 13.87
C GLU A 155 -6.48 -19.34 13.37
N SER A 156 -7.66 -19.33 13.99
CA SER A 156 -8.73 -18.38 13.68
C SER A 156 -9.02 -17.48 14.88
N LEU A 157 -8.86 -16.17 14.73
CA LEU A 157 -9.26 -15.17 15.72
C LEU A 157 -10.65 -14.63 15.34
N PRO A 158 -11.74 -15.08 16.00
CA PRO A 158 -13.09 -14.66 15.64
C PRO A 158 -13.30 -13.18 15.94
N HIS A 159 -13.87 -12.48 14.96
CA HIS A 159 -14.32 -11.12 15.13
C HIS A 159 -15.69 -11.12 15.86
N PRO A 160 -15.96 -10.17 16.77
CA PRO A 160 -17.19 -10.19 17.58
C PRO A 160 -18.47 -9.93 16.76
N LEU A 161 -18.37 -9.18 15.66
CA LEU A 161 -19.48 -8.91 14.75
C LEU A 161 -19.56 -9.92 13.60
N LYS A 162 -20.76 -10.05 13.02
CA LYS A 162 -21.05 -10.81 11.79
C LYS A 162 -20.88 -9.97 10.54
N GLY A 163 -20.75 -10.63 9.39
CA GLY A 163 -20.75 -9.96 8.09
C GLY A 163 -22.16 -9.62 7.58
N PRO A 164 -22.29 -9.04 6.38
CA PRO A 164 -23.56 -8.57 5.83
C PRO A 164 -24.54 -9.72 5.53
N ASP A 165 -24.05 -10.93 5.29
CA ASP A 165 -24.87 -12.14 5.07
C ASP A 165 -25.00 -12.97 6.37
N ASN A 166 -24.78 -12.35 7.53
CA ASN A 166 -24.73 -12.94 8.87
C ASN A 166 -23.64 -14.02 9.04
N GLU A 167 -22.63 -14.03 8.18
CA GLU A 167 -21.53 -14.97 8.21
C GLU A 167 -20.56 -14.70 9.38
N ALA A 168 -19.82 -15.74 9.79
CA ALA A 168 -18.78 -15.58 10.81
C ALA A 168 -17.54 -14.91 10.22
N LEU A 169 -17.15 -13.78 10.82
CA LEU A 169 -15.94 -13.04 10.50
C LEU A 169 -14.78 -13.48 11.40
N ALA A 170 -13.57 -13.57 10.85
CA ALA A 170 -12.35 -13.87 11.57
C ALA A 170 -11.12 -13.30 10.86
N THR A 171 -10.06 -13.06 11.64
CA THR A 171 -8.69 -13.02 11.13
C THR A 171 -8.09 -14.41 11.32
N ASP A 172 -7.91 -15.15 10.23
CA ASP A 172 -7.21 -16.41 10.18
C ASP A 172 -5.71 -16.18 9.95
N VAL A 173 -4.88 -17.02 10.55
CA VAL A 173 -3.43 -16.99 10.43
C VAL A 173 -2.93 -18.37 10.02
N ALA A 174 -2.25 -18.45 8.87
CA ALA A 174 -1.60 -19.66 8.41
C ALA A 174 -0.08 -19.54 8.62
N ARG A 175 0.51 -20.50 9.31
CA ARG A 175 1.95 -20.52 9.62
C ARG A 175 2.64 -21.75 9.03
N LEU A 176 3.67 -21.50 8.23
CA LEU A 176 4.55 -22.51 7.64
C LEU A 176 5.94 -22.42 8.27
N GLY A 177 6.63 -23.54 8.44
CA GLY A 177 7.98 -23.60 9.03
C GLY A 177 8.02 -23.63 10.58
N PRO A 178 9.23 -23.69 11.18
CA PRO A 178 9.40 -24.01 12.60
C PRO A 178 8.75 -22.99 13.54
N ALA A 179 8.06 -23.45 14.59
CA ALA A 179 7.34 -22.60 15.55
C ALA A 179 8.24 -21.53 16.21
N GLN A 180 9.51 -21.87 16.45
CA GLN A 180 10.53 -21.00 17.06
C GLN A 180 11.55 -20.46 16.04
N ALA A 181 11.16 -20.35 14.76
CA ALA A 181 12.02 -19.84 13.69
C ALA A 181 12.57 -18.44 14.04
N ARG A 182 13.89 -18.26 13.95
CA ARG A 182 14.54 -16.97 14.18
C ARG A 182 14.26 -15.95 13.07
N LYS A 183 13.72 -16.40 11.93
CA LYS A 183 13.49 -15.57 10.75
C LYS A 183 12.04 -15.70 10.31
N VAL A 184 11.36 -14.58 10.11
CA VAL A 184 9.92 -14.58 9.84
C VAL A 184 9.61 -13.71 8.63
N PHE A 185 8.98 -14.27 7.60
CA PHE A 185 8.29 -13.49 6.58
C PHE A 185 6.81 -13.44 6.93
N LEU A 186 6.32 -12.26 7.31
CA LEU A 186 4.90 -12.00 7.57
C LEU A 186 4.28 -11.28 6.37
N ALA A 187 3.17 -11.80 5.83
CA ALA A 187 2.40 -11.12 4.79
C ALA A 187 0.95 -10.96 5.21
N MET A 188 0.42 -9.74 5.10
CA MET A 188 -0.91 -9.36 5.56
C MET A 188 -1.82 -8.95 4.41
N SER A 189 -3.11 -9.22 4.55
CA SER A 189 -4.14 -8.76 3.61
C SER A 189 -5.26 -8.02 4.33
N GLY A 190 -5.90 -7.12 3.58
CA GLY A 190 -7.10 -6.43 4.03
C GLY A 190 -6.87 -5.53 5.23
N THR A 191 -5.78 -4.76 5.28
CA THR A 191 -5.66 -3.61 6.18
C THR A 191 -6.78 -2.61 5.90
N HIS A 192 -7.00 -2.32 4.62
CA HIS A 192 -8.25 -1.75 4.14
C HIS A 192 -9.12 -2.87 3.58
N GLY A 193 -10.38 -2.95 4.02
CA GLY A 193 -11.21 -4.12 3.78
C GLY A 193 -11.42 -4.48 2.30
N GLY A 194 -11.83 -3.52 1.48
CA GLY A 194 -12.05 -3.70 0.04
C GLY A 194 -10.80 -4.10 -0.76
N GLU A 195 -9.60 -3.91 -0.19
CA GLU A 195 -8.31 -4.32 -0.78
C GLU A 195 -7.99 -5.79 -0.41
N GLY A 196 -8.72 -6.38 0.55
CA GLY A 196 -8.60 -7.76 0.98
C GLY A 196 -8.79 -8.81 -0.12
N TYR A 197 -9.58 -8.51 -1.16
CA TYR A 197 -9.71 -9.39 -2.33
C TYR A 197 -8.38 -9.63 -3.03
N CYS A 198 -7.57 -8.57 -3.15
CA CYS A 198 -6.24 -8.62 -3.77
C CYS A 198 -5.28 -9.43 -2.89
N GLY A 199 -5.09 -9.00 -1.63
CA GLY A 199 -4.16 -9.65 -0.72
C GLY A 199 -4.52 -11.11 -0.40
N SER A 200 -5.81 -11.44 -0.32
CA SER A 200 -6.30 -12.82 -0.20
C SER A 200 -5.91 -13.68 -1.40
N GLY A 201 -6.03 -13.13 -2.62
CA GLY A 201 -5.62 -13.83 -3.84
C GLY A 201 -4.12 -14.08 -3.86
N CYS A 202 -3.33 -13.07 -3.50
CA CYS A 202 -1.88 -13.20 -3.33
C CYS A 202 -1.51 -14.30 -2.32
N GLN A 203 -2.07 -14.27 -1.10
CA GLN A 203 -1.81 -15.27 -0.07
C GLN A 203 -2.24 -16.68 -0.47
N THR A 204 -3.43 -16.82 -1.09
CA THR A 204 -3.94 -18.11 -1.58
C THR A 204 -3.07 -18.69 -2.69
N GLY A 205 -2.58 -17.85 -3.61
CA GLY A 205 -1.66 -18.26 -4.66
C GLY A 205 -0.31 -18.68 -4.10
N LEU A 206 0.28 -17.91 -3.18
CA LEU A 206 1.55 -18.26 -2.54
C LEU A 206 1.50 -19.63 -1.84
N LEU A 207 0.38 -19.95 -1.20
CA LEU A 207 0.16 -21.26 -0.58
C LEU A 207 0.09 -22.40 -1.62
N ARG A 208 -0.73 -22.24 -2.68
CA ARG A 208 -0.93 -23.27 -3.71
C ARG A 208 0.31 -23.50 -4.57
N GLU A 209 1.02 -22.43 -4.92
CA GLU A 209 2.20 -22.46 -5.77
C GLU A 209 3.51 -22.77 -4.99
N GLY A 210 3.37 -23.37 -3.80
CA GLY A 210 4.47 -24.04 -3.11
C GLY A 210 5.45 -23.14 -2.37
N LEU A 211 5.04 -21.97 -1.83
CA LEU A 211 5.91 -21.14 -0.99
C LEU A 211 6.53 -21.94 0.19
N ALA A 212 5.80 -22.92 0.72
CA ALA A 212 6.24 -23.83 1.78
C ALA A 212 7.53 -24.60 1.45
N THR A 213 7.77 -24.97 0.17
CA THR A 213 8.95 -25.75 -0.24
C THR A 213 10.18 -24.87 -0.47
N ARG A 214 10.02 -23.55 -0.43
CA ARG A 214 11.06 -22.55 -0.71
C ARG A 214 11.62 -21.89 0.56
N LEU A 215 11.17 -22.30 1.75
CA LEU A 215 11.60 -21.70 3.02
C LEU A 215 13.09 -21.94 3.28
N PRO A 216 13.89 -20.88 3.55
CA PRO A 216 15.26 -21.03 4.03
C PRO A 216 15.31 -21.74 5.40
N ARG A 217 16.50 -22.22 5.77
CA ARG A 217 16.73 -22.75 7.12
C ARG A 217 16.40 -21.71 8.19
N ASP A 218 15.73 -22.18 9.25
CA ASP A 218 15.31 -21.36 10.40
C ASP A 218 14.37 -20.19 10.04
N THR A 219 13.62 -20.34 8.93
CA THR A 219 12.61 -19.38 8.48
C THR A 219 11.19 -19.94 8.62
N ALA A 220 10.27 -19.08 9.05
CA ALA A 220 8.83 -19.31 9.00
C ALA A 220 8.14 -18.27 8.09
N VAL A 221 7.01 -18.66 7.52
CA VAL A 221 6.07 -17.75 6.84
C VAL A 221 4.79 -17.66 7.66
N VAL A 222 4.28 -16.44 7.84
CA VAL A 222 3.07 -16.13 8.61
C VAL A 222 2.15 -15.30 7.71
N LEU A 223 1.03 -15.90 7.27
CA LEU A 223 0.05 -15.22 6.42
C LEU A 223 -1.16 -14.82 7.27
N VAL A 224 -1.46 -13.52 7.33
CA VAL A 224 -2.59 -12.96 8.10
C VAL A 224 -3.72 -12.59 7.15
N HIS A 225 -4.83 -13.32 7.22
CA HIS A 225 -5.98 -13.25 6.30
C HIS A 225 -7.30 -13.06 7.07
N ALA A 226 -8.01 -11.95 6.98
CA ALA A 226 -7.53 -10.60 6.72
C ALA A 226 -7.55 -9.83 8.05
N ILE A 227 -6.75 -8.78 8.20
CA ILE A 227 -6.66 -8.08 9.50
C ILE A 227 -7.90 -7.23 9.82
N ASN A 228 -8.62 -6.73 8.80
CA ASN A 228 -9.93 -6.09 8.92
C ASN A 228 -11.00 -6.93 8.20
N PRO A 229 -11.47 -8.05 8.80
CA PRO A 229 -12.44 -8.93 8.16
C PRO A 229 -13.82 -8.29 8.01
N HIS A 230 -14.19 -7.37 8.90
CA HIS A 230 -15.44 -6.60 8.78
C HIS A 230 -15.43 -5.69 7.55
N GLY A 231 -14.40 -4.86 7.38
CA GLY A 231 -14.26 -4.03 6.19
C GLY A 231 -14.25 -4.86 4.91
N PHE A 232 -13.62 -6.04 4.93
CA PHE A 232 -13.53 -6.92 3.77
C PHE A 232 -14.92 -7.49 3.40
N ALA A 233 -15.64 -8.07 4.36
CA ALA A 233 -16.99 -8.60 4.13
C ALA A 233 -17.99 -7.51 3.69
N HIS A 234 -17.93 -6.33 4.29
CA HIS A 234 -18.82 -5.22 3.95
C HIS A 234 -18.40 -4.43 2.69
N LEU A 235 -17.30 -4.80 2.02
CA LEU A 235 -16.70 -4.05 0.91
C LEU A 235 -16.56 -2.56 1.30
N ARG A 236 -15.76 -2.29 2.33
CA ARG A 236 -15.45 -0.95 2.84
C ARG A 236 -13.94 -0.80 3.03
N ARG A 237 -13.43 0.44 3.00
CA ARG A 237 -12.04 0.73 3.35
C ARG A 237 -11.76 0.52 4.84
N VAL A 238 -12.73 0.89 5.66
CA VAL A 238 -12.63 1.11 7.11
C VAL A 238 -13.02 -0.13 7.94
N THR A 239 -12.76 -0.10 9.25
CA THR A 239 -13.24 -1.09 10.22
C THR A 239 -14.74 -0.91 10.53
N GLU A 240 -15.27 -1.69 11.47
CA GLU A 240 -16.63 -1.57 12.04
C GLU A 240 -16.94 -0.16 12.57
N ASP A 241 -15.98 0.50 13.20
CA ASP A 241 -16.12 1.83 13.83
C ASP A 241 -15.90 3.01 12.85
N ASN A 242 -16.00 2.77 11.54
CA ASN A 242 -15.66 3.72 10.48
C ASN A 242 -14.18 4.20 10.50
N VAL A 243 -13.27 3.44 11.13
CA VAL A 243 -11.86 3.81 11.27
C VAL A 243 -11.02 3.32 10.07
N ASP A 244 -10.21 4.18 9.48
CA ASP A 244 -9.11 3.78 8.60
C ASP A 244 -8.01 3.15 9.47
N LEU A 245 -7.85 1.83 9.35
CA LEU A 245 -6.93 1.06 10.19
C LEU A 245 -5.48 1.56 10.06
N ASN A 246 -5.08 2.04 8.88
CA ASN A 246 -3.75 2.55 8.62
C ASN A 246 -3.56 4.02 9.07
N ARG A 247 -4.49 4.55 9.89
CA ARG A 247 -4.34 5.74 10.72
C ARG A 247 -4.53 5.45 12.22
N ASN A 248 -4.85 4.21 12.61
CA ASN A 248 -5.29 3.92 13.96
C ASN A 248 -4.15 3.58 14.95
N PHE A 249 -2.91 3.43 14.51
CA PHE A 249 -1.80 3.03 15.38
C PHE A 249 -1.06 4.20 16.03
N VAL A 250 -1.63 5.40 16.02
CA VAL A 250 -1.13 6.52 16.86
C VAL A 250 -1.17 6.17 18.35
N ASP A 251 -0.36 6.86 19.14
CA ASP A 251 -0.47 6.84 20.60
C ASP A 251 -1.76 7.56 21.03
N HIS A 252 -2.83 6.79 21.27
CA HIS A 252 -4.12 7.29 21.72
C HIS A 252 -4.13 7.86 23.15
N ALA A 253 -3.03 7.77 23.91
CA ALA A 253 -2.88 8.49 25.18
C ALA A 253 -2.40 9.94 24.99
N LYS A 254 -1.93 10.31 23.79
CA LYS A 254 -1.53 11.68 23.42
C LYS A 254 -2.64 12.39 22.65
N PRO A 255 -2.62 13.74 22.58
CA PRO A 255 -3.51 14.49 21.70
C PRO A 255 -3.36 14.04 20.24
N HIS A 256 -4.47 13.78 19.56
CA HIS A 256 -4.45 13.31 18.18
C HIS A 256 -3.95 14.40 17.19
N PRO A 257 -3.31 14.00 16.06
CA PRO A 257 -2.89 14.92 15.02
C PRO A 257 -4.03 15.82 14.50
N ALA A 258 -3.81 17.13 14.52
CA ALA A 258 -4.76 18.10 13.96
C ALA A 258 -4.70 18.12 12.42
N ASN A 259 -5.87 18.18 11.78
CA ASN A 259 -5.99 18.35 10.33
C ASN A 259 -7.06 19.41 10.00
N PRO A 260 -6.72 20.72 10.07
CA PRO A 260 -7.69 21.79 9.81
C PRO A 260 -8.15 21.83 8.35
N GLY A 261 -7.28 21.43 7.40
CA GLY A 261 -7.65 21.33 5.98
C GLY A 261 -8.75 20.29 5.74
N TYR A 262 -8.72 19.17 6.47
CA TYR A 262 -9.82 18.20 6.45
C TYR A 262 -11.11 18.81 7.00
N ALA A 263 -11.04 19.53 8.12
CA ALA A 263 -12.23 20.13 8.74
C ALA A 263 -12.95 21.11 7.79
N GLU A 264 -12.19 21.87 6.99
CA GLU A 264 -12.76 22.72 5.93
C GLU A 264 -13.35 21.90 4.76
N LEU A 265 -12.73 20.78 4.40
CA LEU A 265 -13.17 19.92 3.29
C LEU A 265 -14.34 18.99 3.64
N HIS A 266 -14.51 18.61 4.90
CA HIS A 266 -15.48 17.61 5.36
C HIS A 266 -16.91 17.76 4.78
N PRO A 267 -17.58 18.94 4.85
CA PRO A 267 -18.94 19.13 4.29
C PRO A 267 -19.00 19.04 2.75
N HIS A 268 -17.85 18.97 2.07
CA HIS A 268 -17.74 18.81 0.62
C HIS A 268 -17.26 17.41 0.22
N LEU A 269 -16.63 16.66 1.13
CA LEU A 269 -16.22 15.28 0.89
C LEU A 269 -17.43 14.34 0.91
N ILE A 270 -18.32 14.50 1.89
CA ILE A 270 -19.53 13.67 2.03
C ILE A 270 -20.75 14.61 2.07
N PRO A 271 -21.36 14.95 0.91
CA PRO A 271 -22.60 15.72 0.90
C PRO A 271 -23.75 14.93 1.52
N THR A 272 -24.66 15.65 2.19
CA THR A 272 -25.90 15.10 2.76
C THR A 272 -26.80 14.48 1.68
N ASP A 273 -26.86 15.11 0.49
CA ASP A 273 -27.62 14.63 -0.66
C ASP A 273 -26.69 14.10 -1.74
N TRP A 274 -26.84 12.82 -2.10
CA TRP A 274 -26.06 12.17 -3.18
C TRP A 274 -26.78 12.21 -4.53
N ASP A 275 -27.59 13.24 -4.78
CA ASP A 275 -28.20 13.49 -6.09
C ASP A 275 -27.26 14.30 -7.01
N GLU A 276 -27.76 14.74 -8.17
CA GLU A 276 -26.94 15.55 -9.09
C GLU A 276 -26.60 16.95 -8.53
N ALA A 277 -27.55 17.59 -7.83
CA ALA A 277 -27.38 18.94 -7.31
C ALA A 277 -26.44 18.98 -6.09
N GLY A 278 -26.61 18.05 -5.15
CA GLY A 278 -25.78 17.89 -3.95
C GLY A 278 -24.33 17.57 -4.30
N ARG A 279 -24.08 16.61 -5.21
CA ARG A 279 -22.72 16.34 -5.71
C ARG A 279 -22.11 17.54 -6.43
N ALA A 280 -22.87 18.21 -7.32
CA ALA A 280 -22.36 19.39 -8.01
C ALA A 280 -22.03 20.55 -7.05
N ALA A 281 -22.76 20.69 -5.93
CA ALA A 281 -22.44 21.66 -4.88
C ALA A 281 -21.19 21.28 -4.10
N ALA A 282 -21.07 20.01 -3.72
CA ALA A 282 -19.90 19.45 -3.06
C ALA A 282 -18.62 19.64 -3.88
N ASP A 283 -18.66 19.30 -5.17
CA ASP A 283 -17.53 19.40 -6.09
C ASP A 283 -17.07 20.85 -6.31
N ARG A 284 -17.99 21.84 -6.26
CA ARG A 284 -17.61 23.26 -6.25
C ARG A 284 -16.84 23.64 -4.98
N GLY A 285 -17.22 23.10 -3.82
CA GLY A 285 -16.49 23.30 -2.56
C GLY A 285 -15.08 22.70 -2.60
N LEU A 286 -14.95 21.46 -3.10
CA LEU A 286 -13.65 20.82 -3.32
C LEU A 286 -12.78 21.62 -4.29
N ALA A 287 -13.34 22.06 -5.42
CA ALA A 287 -12.63 22.90 -6.39
C ALA A 287 -12.20 24.26 -5.81
N ALA A 288 -13.04 24.89 -4.98
CA ALA A 288 -12.71 26.15 -4.31
C ALA A 288 -11.60 25.99 -3.26
N PHE A 289 -11.49 24.83 -2.59
CA PHE A 289 -10.36 24.51 -1.73
C PHE A 289 -9.07 24.32 -2.57
N VAL A 290 -9.13 23.50 -3.64
CA VAL A 290 -7.98 23.27 -4.53
C VAL A 290 -7.49 24.57 -5.17
N ALA A 291 -8.39 25.49 -5.55
CA ALA A 291 -8.02 26.79 -6.11
C ALA A 291 -7.31 27.70 -5.11
N ARG A 292 -7.64 27.62 -3.81
CA ARG A 292 -7.03 28.43 -2.74
C ARG A 292 -5.73 27.85 -2.18
N HIS A 293 -5.65 26.52 -2.05
CA HIS A 293 -4.56 25.84 -1.32
C HIS A 293 -3.68 24.94 -2.21
N GLY A 294 -4.10 24.66 -3.45
CA GLY A 294 -3.40 23.79 -4.38
C GLY A 294 -3.65 22.29 -4.16
N GLY A 295 -3.39 21.49 -5.20
CA GLY A 295 -3.67 20.05 -5.20
C GLY A 295 -2.87 19.25 -4.17
N ALA A 296 -1.65 19.68 -3.81
CA ALA A 296 -0.85 19.02 -2.78
C ALA A 296 -1.44 19.18 -1.38
N ALA A 297 -1.92 20.39 -1.05
CA ALA A 297 -2.62 20.64 0.22
C ALA A 297 -3.93 19.86 0.30
N TYR A 298 -4.68 19.78 -0.81
CA TYR A 298 -5.88 18.93 -0.91
C TYR A 298 -5.56 17.45 -0.67
N GLN A 299 -4.54 16.90 -1.35
CA GLN A 299 -4.13 15.50 -1.17
C GLN A 299 -3.76 15.22 0.29
N GLN A 300 -2.95 16.08 0.91
CA GLN A 300 -2.54 15.91 2.31
C GLN A 300 -3.72 16.05 3.28
N ALA A 301 -4.61 17.02 3.06
CA ALA A 301 -5.79 17.26 3.89
C ALA A 301 -6.73 16.03 3.87
N VAL A 302 -7.05 15.49 2.70
CA VAL A 302 -7.93 14.32 2.57
C VAL A 302 -7.26 13.04 3.07
N SER A 303 -6.07 12.71 2.54
CA SER A 303 -5.47 11.38 2.75
C SER A 303 -4.55 11.26 3.96
N GLY A 304 -4.11 12.38 4.56
CA GLY A 304 -3.22 12.39 5.72
C GLY A 304 -3.83 11.77 7.00
N GLY A 305 -5.16 11.62 7.04
CA GLY A 305 -5.91 11.14 8.21
C GLY A 305 -6.40 12.28 9.11
N GLN A 306 -7.42 12.00 9.90
CA GLN A 306 -8.08 12.96 10.79
C GLN A 306 -8.75 12.26 11.98
N TYR A 307 -9.02 12.98 13.06
CA TYR A 307 -9.49 12.41 14.33
C TYR A 307 -10.67 13.18 14.94
N THR A 308 -11.28 14.10 14.17
CA THR A 308 -12.31 15.04 14.63
C THR A 308 -13.71 14.71 14.12
N HIS A 309 -13.83 14.04 12.96
CA HIS A 309 -15.09 13.71 12.29
C HIS A 309 -15.23 12.19 12.17
N ALA A 310 -15.98 11.54 13.08
CA ALA A 310 -16.06 10.07 13.13
C ALA A 310 -16.83 9.47 11.93
N ASP A 311 -17.72 10.26 11.35
CA ASP A 311 -18.46 10.06 10.11
C ASP A 311 -17.63 10.36 8.84
N GLY A 312 -16.43 10.91 8.98
CA GLY A 312 -15.57 11.33 7.89
C GLY A 312 -14.68 10.23 7.31
N LEU A 313 -14.36 10.37 6.01
CA LEU A 313 -13.25 9.66 5.36
C LEU A 313 -11.95 9.75 6.16
N PHE A 314 -11.13 8.69 6.13
CA PHE A 314 -9.79 8.62 6.74
C PHE A 314 -9.76 8.94 8.25
N PHE A 315 -10.85 8.68 8.97
CA PHE A 315 -10.92 8.81 10.42
C PHE A 315 -9.99 7.80 11.11
N GLY A 316 -9.09 8.26 11.97
CA GLY A 316 -8.12 7.39 12.68
C GLY A 316 -8.64 6.76 13.98
N GLY A 317 -9.90 7.00 14.36
CA GLY A 317 -10.50 6.46 15.58
C GLY A 317 -10.07 7.20 16.85
N ARG A 318 -10.74 6.93 17.97
CA ARG A 318 -10.43 7.52 19.29
C ARG A 318 -9.68 6.58 20.24
N ALA A 319 -9.56 5.32 19.88
CA ALA A 319 -8.84 4.28 20.60
C ALA A 319 -8.35 3.20 19.60
N PRO A 320 -7.45 2.29 20.00
CA PRO A 320 -7.08 1.13 19.19
C PRO A 320 -8.31 0.27 18.88
N THR A 321 -8.58 -0.01 17.59
CA THR A 321 -9.68 -0.88 17.12
C THR A 321 -9.45 -2.36 17.48
N TRP A 322 -10.43 -3.24 17.21
CA TRP A 322 -10.21 -4.69 17.28
C TRP A 322 -9.00 -5.11 16.43
N SER A 323 -8.97 -4.72 15.15
CA SER A 323 -7.88 -5.06 14.22
C SER A 323 -6.50 -4.56 14.67
N ASN A 324 -6.40 -3.38 15.29
CA ASN A 324 -5.14 -2.86 15.83
C ASN A 324 -4.60 -3.76 16.95
N ARG A 325 -5.44 -4.07 17.94
CA ARG A 325 -5.08 -4.95 19.06
C ARG A 325 -4.75 -6.37 18.57
N THR A 326 -5.52 -6.88 17.60
CA THR A 326 -5.25 -8.17 16.92
C THR A 326 -3.86 -8.15 16.27
N LEU A 327 -3.52 -7.15 15.44
CA LEU A 327 -2.21 -7.11 14.76
C LEU A 327 -1.06 -7.07 15.77
N ARG A 328 -1.15 -6.23 16.80
CA ARG A 328 -0.13 -6.14 17.86
C ARG A 328 0.07 -7.48 18.58
N ALA A 329 -1.02 -8.20 18.88
CA ALA A 329 -0.95 -9.54 19.47
C ALA A 329 -0.38 -10.60 18.50
N LEU A 330 -0.61 -10.47 17.20
CA LEU A 330 -0.03 -11.34 16.18
C LEU A 330 1.48 -11.11 16.02
N VAL A 331 1.93 -9.85 15.93
CA VAL A 331 3.36 -9.52 15.85
C VAL A 331 4.10 -10.00 17.09
N ALA A 332 3.61 -9.66 18.28
CA ALA A 332 4.24 -10.02 19.56
C ALA A 332 4.38 -11.55 19.76
N ARG A 333 3.54 -12.36 19.10
CA ARG A 333 3.54 -13.81 19.22
C ARG A 333 4.26 -14.53 18.09
N HIS A 334 4.02 -14.13 16.84
CA HIS A 334 4.59 -14.81 15.66
C HIS A 334 6.00 -14.32 15.30
N CYS A 335 6.38 -13.12 15.75
CA CYS A 335 7.75 -12.59 15.64
C CYS A 335 8.53 -12.67 16.97
N ALA A 336 8.00 -13.38 17.98
CA ALA A 336 8.64 -13.55 19.28
C ALA A 336 10.04 -14.17 19.14
N GLY A 337 11.07 -13.45 19.59
CA GLY A 337 12.47 -13.92 19.52
C GLY A 337 13.07 -13.98 18.11
N ALA A 338 12.41 -13.42 17.10
CA ALA A 338 12.94 -13.32 15.74
C ALA A 338 14.15 -12.37 15.68
N ALA A 339 15.23 -12.85 15.08
CA ALA A 339 16.40 -12.04 14.74
C ALA A 339 16.16 -11.19 13.48
N ALA A 340 15.35 -11.68 12.54
CA ALA A 340 15.04 -11.00 11.29
C ALA A 340 13.57 -11.16 10.88
N VAL A 341 12.95 -10.07 10.42
CA VAL A 341 11.54 -10.04 9.98
C VAL A 341 11.43 -9.31 8.64
N ALA A 342 10.88 -10.00 7.64
CA ALA A 342 10.38 -9.40 6.40
C ALA A 342 8.87 -9.19 6.51
N PHE A 343 8.35 -8.06 6.05
CA PHE A 343 6.92 -7.75 6.07
C PHE A 343 6.41 -7.19 4.74
N ILE A 344 5.24 -7.69 4.30
CA ILE A 344 4.49 -7.17 3.14
C ILE A 344 3.02 -6.98 3.53
N ASP A 345 2.49 -5.76 3.36
CA ASP A 345 1.03 -5.49 3.37
C ASP A 345 0.53 -5.33 1.93
N PHE A 346 -0.53 -6.06 1.55
CA PHE A 346 -1.09 -6.01 0.20
C PHE A 346 -2.21 -4.96 0.09
N HIS A 347 -2.02 -3.98 -0.79
CA HIS A 347 -2.89 -2.81 -0.96
C HIS A 347 -3.33 -2.60 -2.41
N THR A 348 -4.42 -1.86 -2.62
CA THR A 348 -4.84 -1.46 -3.97
C THR A 348 -5.47 -0.07 -3.99
N GLY A 349 -5.47 0.55 -5.17
CA GLY A 349 -6.13 1.83 -5.42
C GLY A 349 -5.22 2.88 -6.06
N LEU A 350 -3.91 2.85 -5.80
CA LEU A 350 -2.97 3.88 -6.24
C LEU A 350 -1.95 3.37 -7.29
N GLY A 351 -1.47 4.30 -8.11
CA GLY A 351 -0.42 4.03 -9.11
C GLY A 351 -0.92 3.39 -10.42
N PRO A 352 -0.01 2.92 -11.29
CA PRO A 352 -0.36 2.32 -12.57
C PRO A 352 -1.07 0.97 -12.41
N ARG A 353 -2.02 0.69 -13.31
CA ARG A 353 -2.92 -0.46 -13.20
C ARG A 353 -2.16 -1.80 -13.14
N GLY A 354 -2.31 -2.52 -12.03
CA GLY A 354 -1.68 -3.83 -11.80
C GLY A 354 -0.17 -3.83 -11.57
N TYR A 355 0.47 -2.66 -11.40
CA TYR A 355 1.94 -2.54 -11.32
C TYR A 355 2.55 -3.09 -10.02
N GLY A 356 1.92 -2.82 -8.88
CA GLY A 356 2.49 -3.11 -7.56
C GLY A 356 3.69 -2.21 -7.26
N GLU A 357 3.42 -0.98 -6.81
CA GLU A 357 4.44 -0.07 -6.27
C GLU A 357 4.91 -0.61 -4.91
N PRO A 358 6.21 -0.94 -4.73
CA PRO A 358 6.76 -1.34 -3.44
C PRO A 358 7.10 -0.10 -2.61
N ILE A 359 6.33 0.15 -1.55
CA ILE A 359 6.42 1.36 -0.74
C ILE A 359 7.00 1.00 0.64
N SER A 360 8.19 1.51 0.97
CA SER A 360 8.77 1.38 2.32
C SER A 360 7.83 2.02 3.35
N ILE A 361 7.54 1.28 4.44
CA ILE A 361 6.64 1.73 5.52
C ILE A 361 7.40 2.36 6.70
N THR A 362 8.68 2.68 6.52
CA THR A 362 9.58 3.15 7.58
C THR A 362 10.17 4.51 7.25
N ASP A 363 10.71 5.20 8.26
CA ASP A 363 11.36 6.51 8.06
C ASP A 363 12.51 6.42 7.03
N PRO A 364 12.64 7.38 6.09
CA PRO A 364 13.72 7.39 5.12
C PRO A 364 15.09 7.28 5.75
N ASP A 365 15.99 6.54 5.10
CA ASP A 365 17.39 6.34 5.53
C ASP A 365 17.58 5.71 6.92
N CYS A 366 16.52 5.29 7.61
CA CYS A 366 16.67 4.49 8.83
C CYS A 366 17.23 3.08 8.48
N PRO A 367 17.74 2.31 9.47
CA PRO A 367 18.27 0.97 9.21
C PRO A 367 17.27 0.04 8.51
N ALA A 368 15.98 0.18 8.82
CA ALA A 368 14.92 -0.63 8.21
C ALA A 368 14.61 -0.24 6.75
N ASP A 369 14.59 1.06 6.39
CA ASP A 369 14.40 1.50 4.99
C ASP A 369 15.59 1.03 4.13
N LYS A 370 16.81 1.11 4.66
CA LYS A 370 18.03 0.59 4.03
C LYS A 370 17.99 -0.92 3.82
N LEU A 371 17.56 -1.69 4.82
CA LEU A 371 17.41 -3.14 4.71
C LEU A 371 16.28 -3.53 3.72
N THR A 372 15.17 -2.79 3.74
CA THR A 372 14.05 -2.94 2.80
C THR A 372 14.52 -2.74 1.35
N ARG A 373 15.31 -1.70 1.07
CA ARG A 373 15.93 -1.49 -0.25
C ARG A 373 16.94 -2.58 -0.63
N ALA A 374 17.70 -3.10 0.34
CA ALA A 374 18.68 -4.15 0.10
C ALA A 374 18.03 -5.49 -0.27
N TRP A 375 16.94 -5.87 0.40
CA TRP A 375 16.22 -7.14 0.14
C TRP A 375 15.27 -7.05 -1.04
N PHE A 376 14.47 -5.99 -1.11
CA PHE A 376 13.41 -5.87 -2.12
C PHE A 376 13.83 -5.12 -3.38
N GLY A 377 15.01 -4.50 -3.38
CA GLY A 377 15.64 -3.88 -4.55
C GLY A 377 15.49 -2.36 -4.64
N PRO A 378 16.18 -1.72 -5.61
CA PRO A 378 16.28 -0.25 -5.71
C PRO A 378 14.98 0.43 -6.15
N GLU A 379 13.96 -0.32 -6.56
CA GLU A 379 12.65 0.19 -6.96
C GLU A 379 11.72 0.56 -5.79
N VAL A 380 12.11 0.24 -4.55
CA VAL A 380 11.36 0.61 -3.33
C VAL A 380 11.23 2.13 -3.23
N THR A 381 10.00 2.64 -3.24
CA THR A 381 9.69 4.06 -3.01
C THR A 381 9.51 4.35 -1.52
N ASN A 382 9.45 5.62 -1.14
CA ASN A 382 9.13 6.04 0.23
C ASN A 382 8.33 7.37 0.19
N PRO A 383 7.13 7.46 0.80
CA PRO A 383 6.30 8.66 0.78
C PRO A 383 6.96 9.86 1.45
N MET A 384 7.71 9.63 2.53
CA MET A 384 8.39 10.68 3.29
C MET A 384 9.64 11.20 2.57
N ALA A 385 10.23 10.40 1.68
CA ALA A 385 11.27 10.84 0.74
C ALA A 385 10.69 11.52 -0.53
N GLY A 386 9.37 11.57 -0.69
CA GLY A 386 8.71 12.14 -1.87
C GLY A 386 8.91 11.33 -3.16
N THR A 387 9.24 10.03 -3.05
CA THR A 387 9.47 9.14 -4.21
C THR A 387 8.28 8.23 -4.52
N SER A 388 7.26 8.21 -3.66
CA SER A 388 6.03 7.40 -3.82
C SER A 388 4.84 8.22 -4.34
N THR A 389 3.87 7.52 -4.94
CA THR A 389 2.54 8.07 -5.25
C THR A 389 1.72 8.38 -3.99
N SER A 390 1.98 7.64 -2.90
CA SER A 390 1.26 7.73 -1.63
C SER A 390 1.61 8.98 -0.83
N ALA A 391 0.65 9.48 -0.04
CA ALA A 391 0.84 10.64 0.82
C ALA A 391 1.58 10.29 2.13
N ARG A 392 2.09 11.31 2.83
CA ARG A 392 2.63 11.13 4.18
C ARG A 392 1.50 10.97 5.19
N VAL A 393 1.55 9.88 5.95
CA VAL A 393 0.52 9.45 6.90
C VAL A 393 1.16 9.10 8.24
N VAL A 394 0.37 8.99 9.31
CA VAL A 394 0.81 8.64 10.67
C VAL A 394 -0.15 7.62 11.28
N GLY A 395 0.33 6.82 12.24
CA GLY A 395 -0.45 5.76 12.87
C GLY A 395 -0.69 4.57 11.94
N THR A 396 0.33 4.19 11.17
CA THR A 396 0.26 3.08 10.20
C THR A 396 0.43 1.72 10.88
N VAL A 397 0.11 0.64 10.17
CA VAL A 397 0.35 -0.73 10.66
C VAL A 397 1.82 -1.03 10.98
N ALA A 398 2.76 -0.22 10.48
CA ALA A 398 4.19 -0.32 10.78
C ALA A 398 4.51 -0.17 12.28
N GLU A 399 3.73 0.66 12.99
CA GLU A 399 3.91 0.90 14.43
C GLU A 399 3.70 -0.39 15.26
N ALA A 400 2.89 -1.34 14.76
CA ALA A 400 2.74 -2.65 15.42
C ALA A 400 4.04 -3.47 15.42
N PHE A 401 4.91 -3.26 14.42
CA PHE A 401 6.24 -3.85 14.35
C PHE A 401 7.27 -3.04 15.14
N ALA A 402 7.23 -1.70 15.04
CA ALA A 402 8.11 -0.83 15.81
C ALA A 402 7.98 -1.06 17.33
N ASP A 403 6.75 -1.21 17.83
CA ASP A 403 6.47 -1.49 19.24
C ASP A 403 6.59 -2.97 19.63
N GLY A 404 6.40 -3.88 18.66
CA GLY A 404 6.21 -5.32 18.92
C GLY A 404 7.45 -6.20 18.72
N LEU A 405 8.47 -5.71 17.99
CA LEU A 405 9.71 -6.45 17.75
C LEU A 405 10.74 -6.23 18.87
N ALA A 406 11.63 -7.21 19.06
CA ALA A 406 12.69 -7.09 20.05
C ALA A 406 13.74 -6.04 19.62
N PRO A 407 14.36 -5.31 20.57
CA PRO A 407 15.46 -4.41 20.26
C PRO A 407 16.59 -5.14 19.51
N GLY A 408 16.95 -4.63 18.33
CA GLY A 408 17.97 -5.23 17.47
C GLY A 408 17.47 -6.29 16.46
N THR A 409 16.17 -6.61 16.43
CA THR A 409 15.59 -7.39 15.32
C THR A 409 15.76 -6.63 14.00
N ALA A 410 16.35 -7.28 13.00
CA ALA A 410 16.47 -6.74 11.65
C ALA A 410 15.10 -6.72 10.97
N PHE A 411 14.59 -5.54 10.60
CA PHE A 411 13.26 -5.38 10.01
C PHE A 411 13.34 -4.80 8.60
N ALA A 412 12.66 -5.44 7.65
CA ALA A 412 12.44 -4.94 6.30
C ALA A 412 10.94 -5.01 5.99
N GLY A 413 10.31 -3.88 5.65
CA GLY A 413 8.86 -3.78 5.56
C GLY A 413 8.40 -2.89 4.41
N LEU A 414 7.45 -3.40 3.62
CA LEU A 414 6.80 -2.63 2.56
C LEU A 414 5.28 -2.83 2.52
N ALA A 415 4.61 -1.84 1.96
CA ALA A 415 3.28 -1.97 1.38
C ALA A 415 3.45 -2.23 -0.12
N LEU A 416 2.70 -3.18 -0.69
CA LEU A 416 2.70 -3.45 -2.12
C LEU A 416 1.37 -3.00 -2.71
N GLU A 417 1.41 -1.85 -3.39
CA GLU A 417 0.24 -1.04 -3.77
C GLU A 417 -0.09 -1.21 -5.26
N TYR A 418 -1.23 -1.83 -5.57
CA TYR A 418 -1.65 -2.10 -6.95
C TYR A 418 -2.68 -1.11 -7.48
N GLY A 419 -2.34 -0.41 -8.57
CA GLY A 419 -3.28 0.47 -9.25
C GLY A 419 -4.48 -0.28 -9.83
N THR A 420 -5.63 0.40 -9.82
CA THR A 420 -6.93 -0.13 -10.29
C THR A 420 -7.59 0.84 -11.27
N LEU A 421 -8.00 2.01 -10.77
CA LEU A 421 -8.68 3.12 -11.46
C LEU A 421 -7.94 4.45 -11.21
N PRO A 422 -8.21 5.51 -12.00
CA PRO A 422 -7.67 6.84 -11.73
C PRO A 422 -8.09 7.35 -10.34
N LEU A 423 -7.18 8.03 -9.64
CA LEU A 423 -7.37 8.49 -8.24
C LEU A 423 -8.70 9.21 -7.99
N GLY A 424 -9.16 10.06 -8.91
CA GLY A 424 -10.47 10.72 -8.79
C GLY A 424 -11.63 9.73 -8.69
N GLN A 425 -11.62 8.64 -9.44
CA GLN A 425 -12.67 7.61 -9.38
C GLN A 425 -12.59 6.79 -8.08
N VAL A 426 -11.38 6.55 -7.56
CA VAL A 426 -11.18 5.88 -6.27
C VAL A 426 -11.70 6.77 -5.13
N LEU A 427 -11.43 8.08 -5.16
CA LEU A 427 -11.98 9.03 -4.20
C LEU A 427 -13.52 9.12 -4.31
N GLU A 428 -14.10 9.17 -5.52
CA GLU A 428 -15.56 9.13 -5.70
C GLU A 428 -16.20 7.87 -5.10
N ALA A 429 -15.56 6.71 -5.29
CA ALA A 429 -16.02 5.45 -4.72
C ALA A 429 -15.98 5.47 -3.18
N LEU A 430 -14.91 6.02 -2.59
CA LEU A 430 -14.78 6.18 -1.13
C LEU A 430 -15.81 7.13 -0.53
N ARG A 431 -16.02 8.31 -1.16
CA ARG A 431 -17.06 9.27 -0.78
C ARG A 431 -18.45 8.61 -0.84
N GLY A 432 -18.72 7.86 -1.91
CA GLY A 432 -19.99 7.14 -2.11
C GLY A 432 -20.24 6.02 -1.10
N ASP A 433 -19.22 5.24 -0.72
CA ASP A 433 -19.34 4.22 0.34
C ASP A 433 -19.66 4.85 1.71
N HIS A 434 -19.06 6.00 2.04
CA HIS A 434 -19.38 6.70 3.28
C HIS A 434 -20.80 7.28 3.27
N TYR A 435 -21.24 7.89 2.16
CA TYR A 435 -22.64 8.28 2.02
C TYR A 435 -23.59 7.09 2.21
N LEU A 436 -23.29 5.92 1.63
CA LEU A 436 -24.11 4.72 1.85
C LEU A 436 -24.15 4.31 3.32
N ALA A 437 -23.04 4.40 4.05
CA ALA A 437 -22.98 4.04 5.47
C ALA A 437 -23.81 4.97 6.37
N CYS A 438 -23.97 6.25 6.00
CA CYS A 438 -24.72 7.25 6.76
C CYS A 438 -26.20 7.37 6.34
N HIS A 439 -26.49 7.22 5.04
CA HIS A 439 -27.78 7.61 4.43
C HIS A 439 -28.33 6.59 3.42
N GLY A 440 -27.58 5.53 3.10
CA GLY A 440 -27.95 4.57 2.07
C GLY A 440 -28.98 3.55 2.52
N THR A 441 -30.04 3.35 1.73
CA THR A 441 -30.97 2.22 1.91
C THR A 441 -30.37 0.94 1.29
N PRO A 442 -30.09 -0.12 2.08
CA PRO A 442 -29.54 -1.38 1.56
C PRO A 442 -30.38 -2.00 0.42
N GLY A 443 -29.71 -2.59 -0.57
CA GLY A 443 -30.35 -3.25 -1.72
C GLY A 443 -30.97 -2.31 -2.79
N SER A 444 -31.13 -1.02 -2.48
CA SER A 444 -31.60 -0.01 -3.45
C SER A 444 -30.72 0.07 -4.71
N ALA A 445 -31.23 0.70 -5.77
CA ALA A 445 -30.45 0.88 -7.01
C ALA A 445 -29.16 1.66 -6.76
N GLN A 446 -29.24 2.77 -6.00
CA GLN A 446 -28.09 3.60 -5.62
C GLN A 446 -27.09 2.82 -4.74
N TRP A 447 -27.58 1.99 -3.81
CA TRP A 447 -26.72 1.10 -3.00
C TRP A 447 -25.91 0.14 -3.86
N ARG A 448 -26.59 -0.58 -4.79
CA ARG A 448 -25.94 -1.53 -5.69
C ARG A 448 -24.95 -0.84 -6.63
N GLU A 449 -25.29 0.34 -7.14
CA GLU A 449 -24.41 1.15 -7.98
C GLU A 449 -23.14 1.59 -7.23
N LEU A 450 -23.28 2.21 -6.06
CA LEU A 450 -22.13 2.73 -5.31
C LEU A 450 -21.25 1.60 -4.74
N LYS A 451 -21.83 0.45 -4.34
CA LYS A 451 -21.04 -0.74 -4.01
C LYS A 451 -20.32 -1.33 -5.22
N ALA A 452 -20.90 -1.33 -6.42
CA ALA A 452 -20.19 -1.74 -7.63
C ALA A 452 -19.00 -0.81 -7.96
N ARG A 453 -19.15 0.51 -7.76
CA ARG A 453 -18.03 1.47 -7.88
C ARG A 453 -16.94 1.20 -6.84
N MET A 454 -17.32 0.94 -5.59
CA MET A 454 -16.38 0.58 -4.51
C MET A 454 -15.61 -0.71 -4.83
N ARG A 455 -16.25 -1.72 -5.42
CA ARG A 455 -15.54 -2.93 -5.90
C ARG A 455 -14.55 -2.60 -6.99
N ALA A 456 -14.97 -1.90 -8.05
CA ALA A 456 -14.11 -1.57 -9.18
C ALA A 456 -12.90 -0.68 -8.78
N ALA A 457 -13.04 0.15 -7.73
CA ALA A 457 -11.96 0.97 -7.20
C ALA A 457 -10.84 0.18 -6.49
N PHE A 458 -11.12 -1.02 -5.97
CA PHE A 458 -10.17 -1.81 -5.16
C PHE A 458 -9.96 -3.26 -5.64
N TYR A 459 -10.63 -3.68 -6.72
CA TYR A 459 -10.47 -5.01 -7.28
C TYR A 459 -10.64 -5.00 -8.81
N GLY A 460 -9.61 -5.47 -9.53
CA GLY A 460 -9.67 -5.66 -10.97
C GLY A 460 -10.23 -7.04 -11.31
N GLU A 461 -11.32 -7.08 -12.07
CA GLU A 461 -11.98 -8.35 -12.44
C GLU A 461 -11.22 -9.15 -13.49
N GLU A 462 -10.45 -8.47 -14.34
CA GLU A 462 -9.87 -9.03 -15.55
C GLU A 462 -8.68 -9.94 -15.23
N ALA A 463 -8.60 -11.07 -15.94
CA ALA A 463 -7.54 -12.05 -15.76
C ALA A 463 -6.13 -11.45 -15.83
N ALA A 464 -5.89 -10.52 -16.76
CA ALA A 464 -4.60 -9.85 -16.90
C ALA A 464 -4.18 -9.07 -15.63
N TRP A 465 -5.12 -8.41 -14.94
CA TRP A 465 -4.82 -7.71 -13.68
C TRP A 465 -4.49 -8.72 -12.57
N LYS A 466 -5.31 -9.77 -12.43
CA LYS A 466 -5.11 -10.85 -11.45
C LYS A 466 -3.75 -11.56 -11.65
N THR A 467 -3.34 -11.80 -12.90
CA THR A 467 -2.00 -12.30 -13.24
C THR A 467 -0.91 -11.31 -12.83
N SER A 468 -0.94 -10.04 -13.28
CA SER A 468 0.10 -9.06 -12.92
C SER A 468 0.25 -8.87 -11.41
N VAL A 469 -0.88 -8.81 -10.68
CA VAL A 469 -0.92 -8.77 -9.22
C VAL A 469 -0.21 -9.98 -8.62
N PHE A 470 -0.56 -11.19 -9.04
CA PHE A 470 0.02 -12.39 -8.44
C PHE A 470 1.49 -12.59 -8.80
N THR A 471 1.90 -12.38 -10.05
CA THR A 471 3.32 -12.38 -10.47
C THR A 471 4.13 -11.45 -9.57
N ARG A 472 3.64 -10.24 -9.32
CA ARG A 472 4.37 -9.26 -8.50
C ARG A 472 4.42 -9.63 -7.02
N ALA A 473 3.34 -10.19 -6.48
CA ALA A 473 3.31 -10.70 -5.11
C ALA A 473 4.30 -11.86 -4.91
N ALA A 474 4.38 -12.78 -5.88
CA ALA A 474 5.33 -13.90 -5.87
C ALA A 474 6.78 -13.41 -5.96
N ASP A 475 7.08 -12.45 -6.84
CA ASP A 475 8.41 -11.81 -6.96
C ASP A 475 8.87 -11.21 -5.62
N PHE A 476 8.05 -10.37 -4.96
CA PHE A 476 8.42 -9.82 -3.66
C PHE A 476 8.45 -10.84 -2.52
N ALA A 477 7.59 -11.87 -2.53
CA ALA A 477 7.64 -12.96 -1.57
C ALA A 477 8.95 -13.77 -1.67
N LEU A 478 9.44 -14.02 -2.89
CA LEU A 478 10.75 -14.65 -3.09
C LEU A 478 11.88 -13.76 -2.60
N ARG A 479 11.88 -12.46 -2.96
CA ARG A 479 12.86 -11.48 -2.44
C ARG A 479 12.88 -11.38 -0.91
N ALA A 480 11.72 -11.50 -0.24
CA ALA A 480 11.65 -11.58 1.22
C ALA A 480 12.38 -12.81 1.76
N LEU A 481 12.15 -13.99 1.17
CA LEU A 481 12.82 -15.23 1.57
C LEU A 481 14.32 -15.18 1.28
N ASP A 482 14.75 -14.64 0.14
CA ASP A 482 16.17 -14.50 -0.22
C ASP A 482 16.90 -13.49 0.69
N GLY A 483 16.23 -12.41 1.10
CA GLY A 483 16.73 -11.48 2.12
C GLY A 483 16.90 -12.16 3.48
N LEU A 484 15.89 -12.93 3.92
CA LEU A 484 15.97 -13.73 5.15
C LEU A 484 16.97 -14.91 5.03
N ALA A 485 17.31 -15.39 3.84
CA ALA A 485 18.34 -16.41 3.67
C ALA A 485 19.75 -15.86 3.99
N GLN A 486 19.95 -14.54 3.83
CA GLN A 486 21.21 -13.82 4.05
C GLN A 486 21.32 -13.21 5.47
N ALA A 487 20.24 -13.22 6.24
CA ALA A 487 20.12 -12.62 7.58
C ALA A 487 20.43 -13.58 8.73
#